data_AF-A0A9D4SQD1-F1
#
_entry.id   AF-A0A9D4SQD1-F1
#
_cell.length_a   1.000
_cell.length_b   1.000
_cell.length_c   1.000
_cell.angle_alpha   90.00
_cell.angle_beta   90.00
_cell.angle_gamma   90.00
#
_symmetry.space_group_name_H-M   'P 1'
#
loop_
_entity.id
_entity.type
_entity.pdbx_description
1 polymer ?
#
loop_
_entity_poly.entity_id
_entity_poly.type
_entity_poly.pdbx_seq_one_letter_code
_entity_poly.pdbx_strand_id
1 'polypeptide(L)'
;MTRQNAVPLTDTAGGDDEDGTDAMTAMVPLWDMCNHSEGKVLTDYDISANMLRCYAMRDFEKGQEVTIFYGRRTNAEFFIHNGFVFPDNRHDSVDIKLGISKQDPLYAVKAKLCDDHELTPSGIFALVPRERPVCEDLSTFLRILVLKDGLVA
;
A
#
# COMPACT_ATOMS: atom_id res chain seq x y z
N MET A 1 13.01 9.60 -8.55
CA MET A 1 11.96 8.81 -7.86
C MET A 1 12.48 7.51 -7.25
N THR A 2 13.43 6.80 -7.87
CA THR A 2 13.80 5.41 -7.52
C THR A 2 14.37 5.17 -6.10
N ARG A 3 14.90 6.20 -5.44
CA ARG A 3 15.65 6.10 -4.17
C ARG A 3 15.22 7.13 -3.12
N GLN A 4 14.12 7.84 -3.37
CA GLN A 4 13.62 8.89 -2.48
C GLN A 4 12.83 8.27 -1.32
N ASN A 5 12.97 8.82 -0.12
CA ASN A 5 12.31 8.34 1.09
C ASN A 5 11.66 9.50 1.82
N ALA A 6 10.50 9.26 2.43
CA ALA A 6 9.92 10.19 3.39
C ALA A 6 10.62 10.01 4.73
N VAL A 7 11.14 11.09 5.30
CA VAL A 7 11.76 11.11 6.64
C VAL A 7 11.09 12.21 7.47
N PRO A 8 10.98 12.05 8.81
CA PRO A 8 10.43 13.07 9.68
C PRO A 8 11.21 14.39 9.54
N LEU A 9 10.49 15.51 9.52
CA LEU A 9 11.11 16.83 9.64
C LEU A 9 11.55 17.03 11.09
N THR A 10 12.85 16.87 11.36
CA THR A 10 13.42 17.20 12.67
C THR A 10 13.77 18.68 12.69
N ASP A 11 13.07 19.43 13.53
CA ASP A 11 13.17 20.88 13.54
C ASP A 11 14.60 21.37 13.82
N THR A 12 15.23 21.97 12.80
CA THR A 12 16.38 22.87 12.94
C THR A 12 16.07 24.23 12.29
N ALA A 13 14.78 24.54 12.11
CA ALA A 13 14.31 25.81 11.59
C ALA A 13 13.19 26.41 12.45
N GLY A 14 13.25 26.25 13.78
CA GLY A 14 12.58 27.13 14.75
C GLY A 14 11.05 27.15 14.66
N GLY A 15 10.41 25.99 14.53
CA GLY A 15 8.96 25.82 14.62
C GLY A 15 8.60 24.94 15.82
N ASP A 16 7.93 25.52 16.82
CA ASP A 16 7.40 24.86 18.02
C ASP A 16 6.25 23.87 17.69
N ASP A 17 6.48 22.85 16.86
CA ASP A 17 5.46 21.84 16.54
C ASP A 17 5.75 20.51 17.25
N GLU A 18 5.03 20.28 18.35
CA GLU A 18 5.02 19.05 19.16
C GLU A 18 4.36 17.84 18.44
N ASP A 19 3.93 17.99 17.20
CA ASP A 19 3.25 16.95 16.42
C ASP A 19 4.08 16.65 15.16
N GLY A 20 5.01 15.69 15.26
CA GLY A 20 5.97 15.27 14.21
C GLY A 20 5.32 14.69 12.95
N THR A 21 4.45 15.46 12.32
CA THR A 21 3.55 15.09 11.22
C THR A 21 4.07 15.56 9.87
N ASP A 22 4.98 16.53 9.84
CA ASP A 22 5.64 16.94 8.61
C ASP A 22 6.78 15.98 8.25
N ALA A 23 6.70 15.44 7.03
CA ALA A 23 7.71 14.58 6.44
C ALA A 23 8.33 15.26 5.22
N MET A 24 9.66 15.22 5.11
CA MET A 24 10.38 15.69 3.94
C MET A 24 10.88 14.52 3.08
N THR A 25 11.07 14.78 1.79
CA THR A 25 11.70 13.81 0.89
C THR A 25 13.21 13.90 0.98
N ALA A 26 13.88 12.79 1.28
CA ALA A 26 15.32 12.71 1.40
C ALA A 26 15.92 11.53 0.62
N MET A 27 17.21 11.68 0.27
CA MET A 27 18.07 10.59 -0.17
C MET A 27 18.87 10.11 1.05
N VAL A 28 18.98 8.79 1.25
CA VAL A 28 19.64 8.21 2.42
C VAL A 28 20.86 7.42 1.94
N PRO A 29 22.07 8.05 1.91
CA PRO A 29 23.27 7.39 1.42
C PRO A 29 23.57 6.09 2.15
N LEU A 30 24.28 5.19 1.48
CA LEU A 30 24.65 3.84 1.94
C LEU A 30 23.44 2.91 2.07
N TRP A 31 22.42 3.28 2.86
CA TRP A 31 21.21 2.46 3.03
C TRP A 31 20.47 2.27 1.71
N ASP A 32 20.40 3.31 0.88
CA ASP A 32 19.70 3.25 -0.40
C ASP A 32 20.34 2.32 -1.43
N MET A 33 21.55 1.79 -1.18
CA MET A 33 22.21 0.78 -2.00
C MET A 33 21.62 -0.62 -1.83
N CYS A 34 20.88 -0.89 -0.75
CA CYS A 34 20.25 -2.18 -0.51
C CYS A 34 19.16 -2.47 -1.56
N ASN A 35 19.21 -3.63 -2.19
CA ASN A 35 18.20 -4.06 -3.17
C ASN A 35 16.92 -4.59 -2.49
N HIS A 36 15.86 -4.70 -3.29
CA HIS A 36 14.56 -5.21 -2.84
C HIS A 36 14.55 -6.73 -2.68
N SER A 37 13.90 -7.22 -1.62
CA SER A 37 13.43 -8.60 -1.49
C SER A 37 12.15 -8.63 -0.65
N GLU A 38 11.33 -9.67 -0.82
CA GLU A 38 10.12 -9.89 -0.03
C GLU A 38 10.46 -9.95 1.48
N GLY A 39 9.61 -9.33 2.30
CA GLY A 39 9.85 -9.24 3.75
C GLY A 39 8.91 -8.25 4.44
N LYS A 40 9.43 -7.59 5.47
CA LYS A 40 8.73 -6.53 6.22
C LYS A 40 9.56 -5.27 6.20
N VAL A 41 8.90 -4.12 6.26
CA VAL A 41 9.60 -2.84 6.44
C VAL A 41 10.20 -2.85 7.85
N LEU A 42 11.52 -2.92 7.93
CA LEU A 42 12.29 -2.88 9.17
C LEU A 42 13.33 -1.75 9.15
N THR A 43 12.97 -0.68 8.46
CA THR A 43 13.70 0.58 8.49
C THR A 43 12.84 1.58 9.23
N ASP A 44 13.43 2.26 10.19
CA ASP A 44 12.79 3.25 11.04
C ASP A 44 13.69 4.48 11.18
N TYR A 45 13.12 5.60 11.62
CA TYR A 45 13.86 6.83 11.92
C TYR A 45 13.86 7.09 13.42
N ASP A 46 15.03 6.98 14.06
CA ASP A 46 15.16 7.43 15.45
C ASP A 46 15.29 8.95 15.48
N ILE A 47 14.20 9.61 15.87
CA ILE A 47 14.12 11.06 16.05
C ILE A 47 15.11 11.53 17.12
N SER A 48 15.23 10.83 18.24
CA SER A 48 16.11 11.22 19.36
C SER A 48 17.58 11.17 19.00
N ALA A 49 17.96 10.20 18.17
CA ALA A 49 19.33 10.02 17.68
C ALA A 49 19.57 10.68 16.31
N ASN A 50 18.54 11.33 15.74
CA ASN A 50 18.51 11.94 14.42
C ASN A 50 19.13 11.06 13.33
N MET A 51 18.72 9.79 13.27
CA MET A 51 19.32 8.81 12.36
C MET A 51 18.32 7.74 11.90
N LEU A 52 18.54 7.25 10.69
CA LEU A 52 17.84 6.08 10.17
C LEU A 52 18.45 4.80 10.74
N ARG A 53 17.58 3.90 11.21
CA ARG A 53 17.92 2.57 11.69
C ARG A 53 17.33 1.53 10.77
N CYS A 54 18.17 0.63 10.28
CA CYS A 54 17.75 -0.51 9.48
C CYS A 54 18.07 -1.80 10.24
N TYR A 55 17.05 -2.59 10.53
CA TYR A 55 17.19 -3.91 11.14
C TYR A 55 17.16 -4.99 10.06
N ALA A 56 17.91 -6.06 10.28
CA ALA A 56 17.94 -7.20 9.36
C ALA A 56 16.56 -7.87 9.30
N MET A 57 16.00 -8.04 8.10
CA MET A 57 14.70 -8.69 7.90
C MET A 57 14.71 -10.21 8.00
N ARG A 58 15.90 -10.78 8.03
CA ARG A 58 16.22 -12.20 8.21
C ARG A 58 17.71 -12.32 8.54
N ASP A 59 18.14 -13.52 8.85
CA ASP A 59 19.57 -13.81 8.95
C ASP A 59 20.23 -13.70 7.57
N PHE A 60 21.42 -13.09 7.53
CA PHE A 60 22.28 -13.00 6.35
C PHE A 60 23.60 -13.70 6.64
N GLU A 61 23.97 -14.66 5.80
CA GLU A 61 25.27 -15.33 5.91
C GLU A 61 26.39 -14.45 5.36
N LYS A 62 27.63 -14.70 5.79
CA LYS A 62 28.79 -13.97 5.26
C LYS A 62 28.90 -14.19 3.75
N GLY A 63 28.94 -13.08 3.00
CA GLY A 63 29.01 -13.09 1.54
C GLY A 63 27.64 -13.11 0.84
N GLN A 64 26.54 -13.19 1.60
CA GLN A 64 25.20 -13.01 1.08
C GLN A 64 24.90 -11.52 0.88
N GLU A 65 24.14 -11.21 -0.17
CA GLU A 65 23.61 -9.86 -0.39
C GLU A 65 22.65 -9.45 0.75
N VAL A 66 22.85 -8.23 1.24
CA VAL A 66 21.93 -7.59 2.18
C VAL A 66 20.83 -6.88 1.40
N THR A 67 19.60 -7.31 1.66
CA THR A 67 18.40 -6.81 0.98
C THR A 67 17.41 -6.24 1.99
N ILE A 68 16.58 -5.30 1.56
CA ILE A 68 15.49 -4.72 2.37
C ILE A 68 14.15 -4.88 1.65
N PHE A 69 13.05 -4.71 2.37
CA PHE A 69 11.71 -4.67 1.77
C PHE A 69 11.32 -3.21 1.49
N TYR A 70 11.16 -2.87 0.21
CA TYR A 70 10.82 -1.51 -0.25
C TYR A 70 9.36 -1.10 0.04
N GLY A 71 8.54 -2.02 0.58
CA GLY A 71 7.12 -1.82 0.80
C GLY A 71 6.24 -2.62 -0.15
N ARG A 72 4.93 -2.57 0.11
CA ARG A 72 3.91 -3.35 -0.60
C ARG A 72 3.53 -2.64 -1.90
N ARG A 73 4.40 -2.77 -2.91
CA ARG A 73 4.22 -2.16 -4.23
C ARG A 73 3.91 -3.23 -5.27
N THR A 74 3.09 -2.87 -6.25
CA THR A 74 2.81 -3.67 -7.44
C THR A 74 4.00 -3.69 -8.39
N ASN A 75 4.04 -4.64 -9.32
CA ASN A 75 5.05 -4.63 -10.36
C ASN A 75 4.89 -3.47 -11.34
N ALA A 76 3.67 -2.95 -11.51
CA ALA A 76 3.45 -1.70 -12.25
C ALA A 76 4.18 -0.53 -11.56
N GLU A 77 4.05 -0.40 -10.24
CA GLU A 77 4.75 0.62 -9.46
C GLU A 77 6.26 0.41 -9.44
N PHE A 78 6.74 -0.83 -9.25
CA PHE A 78 8.18 -1.11 -9.30
C PHE A 78 8.76 -0.78 -10.67
N PHE A 79 8.08 -1.13 -11.76
CA PHE A 79 8.57 -0.86 -13.10
C PHE A 79 8.64 0.64 -13.38
N ILE A 80 7.58 1.38 -13.07
CA ILE A 80 7.48 2.81 -13.38
C ILE A 80 8.36 3.65 -12.44
N HIS A 81 8.37 3.35 -11.13
CA HIS A 81 8.99 4.20 -10.12
C HIS A 81 10.37 3.72 -9.66
N ASN A 82 10.68 2.43 -9.81
CA ASN A 82 11.96 1.83 -9.39
C ASN A 82 12.77 1.21 -10.54
N GLY A 83 12.19 1.06 -11.74
CA GLY A 83 12.88 0.60 -12.94
C GLY A 83 13.13 -0.91 -13.00
N PHE A 84 12.39 -1.73 -12.24
CA PHE A 84 12.53 -3.19 -12.27
C PHE A 84 11.18 -3.89 -12.08
N VAL A 85 11.14 -5.19 -12.39
CA VAL A 85 10.00 -6.08 -12.09
C VAL A 85 10.49 -7.14 -11.11
N PHE A 86 9.72 -7.40 -10.05
CA PHE A 86 10.06 -8.41 -9.06
C PHE A 86 9.33 -9.73 -9.36
N PRO A 87 10.07 -10.84 -9.62
CA PRO A 87 9.47 -12.16 -9.79
C PRO A 87 8.67 -12.57 -8.54
N ASP A 88 7.54 -13.24 -8.74
CA ASP A 88 6.70 -13.77 -7.65
C ASP A 88 6.26 -12.72 -6.61
N ASN A 89 6.09 -11.46 -7.03
CA ASN A 89 5.61 -10.38 -6.16
C ASN A 89 4.21 -10.69 -5.59
N ARG A 90 4.15 -10.95 -4.29
CA ARG A 90 2.91 -11.27 -3.57
C ARG A 90 1.99 -10.07 -3.36
N HIS A 91 2.51 -8.86 -3.54
CA HIS A 91 1.78 -7.60 -3.43
C HIS A 91 1.43 -7.03 -4.82
N ASP A 92 1.64 -7.80 -5.89
CA ASP A 92 1.20 -7.39 -7.21
C ASP A 92 -0.33 -7.30 -7.29
N SER A 93 -0.84 -6.42 -8.14
CA SER A 93 -2.27 -6.29 -8.38
C SER A 93 -2.55 -5.55 -9.68
N VAL A 94 -3.78 -5.67 -10.16
CA VAL A 94 -4.32 -4.84 -11.23
C VAL A 94 -5.59 -4.16 -10.79
N ASP A 95 -5.79 -2.94 -11.28
CA ASP A 95 -6.95 -2.13 -10.96
C ASP A 95 -8.18 -2.58 -11.75
N ILE A 96 -9.32 -2.71 -11.07
CA ILE A 96 -10.64 -2.87 -11.67
C ILE A 96 -11.57 -1.78 -11.17
N LYS A 97 -12.17 -1.04 -12.11
CA LYS A 97 -13.16 -0.02 -11.79
C LYS A 97 -14.55 -0.63 -11.80
N LEU A 98 -15.26 -0.51 -10.68
CA LEU A 98 -16.62 -1.01 -10.53
C LEU A 98 -17.52 0.07 -9.93
N GLY A 99 -18.81 0.00 -10.21
CA GLY A 99 -19.79 0.92 -9.65
C GLY A 99 -21.21 0.38 -9.74
N ILE A 100 -22.04 0.79 -8.79
CA ILE A 100 -23.47 0.52 -8.78
C ILE A 100 -24.15 1.56 -9.70
N SER A 101 -24.91 1.09 -10.67
CA SER A 101 -25.65 1.98 -11.58
C SER A 101 -26.66 2.83 -10.80
N LYS A 102 -26.71 4.13 -11.08
CA LYS A 102 -27.75 5.03 -10.52
C LYS A 102 -29.18 4.65 -10.97
N GLN A 103 -29.30 3.82 -12.00
CA GLN A 103 -30.58 3.27 -12.47
C GLN A 103 -30.97 1.96 -11.77
N ASP A 104 -30.10 1.41 -10.91
CA ASP A 104 -30.43 0.24 -10.10
C ASP A 104 -31.60 0.59 -9.14
N PRO A 105 -32.73 -0.15 -9.17
CA PRO A 105 -33.85 0.11 -8.28
C PRO A 105 -33.47 0.09 -6.78
N LEU A 106 -32.44 -0.67 -6.42
CA LEU A 106 -31.92 -0.78 -5.06
C LEU A 106 -30.72 0.14 -4.81
N TYR A 107 -30.45 1.12 -5.68
CA TYR A 107 -29.28 2.00 -5.57
C TYR A 107 -29.16 2.63 -4.18
N ALA A 108 -30.26 3.19 -3.62
CA ALA A 108 -30.22 3.84 -2.32
C ALA A 108 -29.84 2.88 -1.18
N VAL A 109 -30.32 1.63 -1.23
CA VAL A 109 -30.02 0.60 -0.24
C VAL A 109 -28.57 0.13 -0.40
N LYS A 110 -28.14 -0.17 -1.63
CA LYS A 110 -26.77 -0.61 -1.92
C LYS A 110 -25.75 0.47 -1.59
N ALA A 111 -26.05 1.73 -1.88
CA ALA A 111 -25.16 2.86 -1.57
C ALA A 111 -25.01 3.06 -0.06
N LYS A 112 -26.09 2.91 0.71
CA LYS A 112 -26.03 2.93 2.18
C LYS A 112 -25.19 1.77 2.73
N LEU A 113 -25.39 0.55 2.20
CA LEU A 113 -24.56 -0.60 2.62
C LEU A 113 -23.08 -0.41 2.29
N CYS A 114 -22.76 0.25 1.17
CA CYS A 114 -21.37 0.62 0.90
C CYS A 114 -20.83 1.55 1.98
N ASP A 115 -21.57 2.62 2.33
CA ASP A 115 -21.19 3.58 3.36
C ASP A 115 -21.01 2.93 4.74
N ASP A 116 -21.93 2.05 5.14
CA ASP A 116 -21.87 1.28 6.40
C ASP A 116 -20.61 0.38 6.48
N HIS A 117 -19.97 0.08 5.35
CA HIS A 117 -18.74 -0.72 5.23
C HIS A 117 -17.53 0.11 4.80
N GLU A 118 -17.58 1.44 4.89
CA GLU A 118 -16.49 2.35 4.50
C GLU A 118 -16.09 2.23 3.01
N LEU A 119 -17.04 1.80 2.17
CA LEU A 119 -16.88 1.65 0.73
C LEU A 119 -17.61 2.76 -0.02
N THR A 120 -17.12 3.07 -1.22
CA THR A 120 -17.81 3.97 -2.15
C THR A 120 -18.70 3.16 -3.12
N PRO A 121 -19.88 3.67 -3.52
CA PRO A 121 -20.74 3.01 -4.51
C PRO A 121 -20.13 2.91 -5.91
N SER A 122 -19.01 3.58 -6.17
CA SER A 122 -18.23 3.52 -7.40
C SER A 122 -16.77 3.85 -7.07
N GLY A 123 -15.87 2.91 -7.34
CA GLY A 123 -14.47 3.03 -6.98
C GLY A 123 -13.54 2.15 -7.82
N ILE A 124 -12.25 2.24 -7.52
CA ILE A 124 -11.22 1.36 -8.06
C ILE A 124 -10.91 0.33 -6.96
N PHE A 125 -10.88 -0.94 -7.35
CA PHE A 125 -10.55 -2.06 -6.49
C PHE A 125 -9.35 -2.81 -7.07
N ALA A 126 -8.65 -3.57 -6.22
CA ALA A 126 -7.52 -4.37 -6.64
C ALA A 126 -7.91 -5.84 -6.87
N LEU A 127 -7.53 -6.38 -8.04
CA LEU A 127 -7.44 -7.81 -8.29
C LEU A 127 -6.02 -8.29 -8.01
N VAL A 128 -5.88 -9.37 -7.25
CA VAL A 128 -4.57 -9.84 -6.74
C VAL A 128 -4.22 -11.24 -7.27
N PRO A 129 -2.93 -11.57 -7.45
CA PRO A 129 -2.47 -12.83 -8.04
C PRO A 129 -2.48 -13.98 -7.03
N ARG A 130 -3.68 -14.42 -6.63
CA ARG A 130 -3.88 -15.59 -5.76
C ARG A 130 -5.06 -16.42 -6.24
N GLU A 131 -5.22 -17.63 -5.71
CA GLU A 131 -6.30 -18.56 -6.09
C GLU A 131 -7.70 -17.91 -6.08
N ARG A 132 -7.97 -17.06 -5.08
CA ARG A 132 -9.16 -16.19 -5.05
C ARG A 132 -8.76 -14.74 -5.27
N PRO A 133 -8.92 -14.17 -6.48
CA PRO A 133 -8.31 -12.89 -6.87
C PRO A 133 -8.99 -11.65 -6.29
N VAL A 134 -9.86 -11.77 -5.28
CA VAL A 134 -10.66 -10.67 -4.72
C VAL A 134 -10.20 -10.31 -3.32
N CYS A 135 -9.84 -9.05 -3.08
CA CYS A 135 -9.58 -8.51 -1.73
C CYS A 135 -10.87 -8.44 -0.88
N GLU A 136 -10.73 -8.13 0.40
CA GLU A 136 -11.87 -8.03 1.33
C GLU A 136 -12.87 -6.97 0.86
N ASP A 137 -12.39 -5.76 0.59
CA ASP A 137 -13.20 -4.65 0.09
C ASP A 137 -13.93 -5.00 -1.22
N LEU A 138 -13.21 -5.57 -2.18
CA LEU A 138 -13.80 -6.02 -3.45
C LEU A 138 -14.83 -7.12 -3.21
N SER A 139 -14.56 -8.07 -2.32
CA SER A 139 -15.50 -9.13 -1.98
C SER A 139 -16.77 -8.58 -1.33
N THR A 140 -16.65 -7.60 -0.44
CA THR A 140 -17.79 -6.93 0.21
C THR A 140 -18.59 -6.13 -0.81
N PHE A 141 -17.90 -5.35 -1.65
CA PHE A 141 -18.54 -4.59 -2.72
C PHE A 141 -19.30 -5.49 -3.69
N LEU A 142 -18.71 -6.60 -4.13
CA LEU A 142 -19.37 -7.54 -5.05
C LEU A 142 -20.62 -8.17 -4.44
N ARG A 143 -20.63 -8.47 -3.13
CA ARG A 143 -21.82 -8.97 -2.42
C ARG A 143 -22.95 -7.94 -2.41
N ILE A 144 -22.62 -6.68 -2.16
CA ILE A 144 -23.59 -5.57 -2.20
C ILE A 144 -24.10 -5.37 -3.64
N LEU A 145 -23.20 -5.43 -4.62
CA LEU A 145 -23.52 -5.23 -6.03
C LEU A 145 -24.56 -6.26 -6.53
N VAL A 146 -24.42 -7.53 -6.14
CA VAL A 146 -25.32 -8.62 -6.54
C VAL A 146 -26.53 -8.81 -5.61
N LEU A 147 -26.67 -7.98 -4.57
CA LEU A 147 -27.83 -8.00 -3.68
C LEU A 147 -29.13 -7.87 -4.50
N LYS A 148 -30.07 -8.77 -4.22
CA LYS A 148 -31.42 -8.79 -4.78
C LYS A 148 -32.43 -8.54 -3.68
N ASP A 149 -33.57 -7.99 -4.02
CA ASP A 149 -34.69 -7.91 -3.10
C ASP A 149 -35.20 -9.33 -2.80
N GLY A 150 -35.40 -9.65 -1.52
CA GLY A 150 -35.81 -10.98 -1.06
C GLY A 150 -37.28 -11.31 -1.36
N LEU A 151 -38.01 -10.40 -2.02
CA LEU A 151 -39.44 -10.50 -2.30
C LEU A 151 -39.79 -11.13 -3.66
N VAL A 152 -38.83 -11.73 -4.38
CA VAL A 152 -39.13 -12.48 -5.61
C VAL A 152 -38.51 -13.87 -5.53
N ALA A 153 -39.29 -14.80 -4.96
CA ALA A 153 -39.17 -16.25 -5.14
C ALA A 153 -40.43 -16.75 -5.86
#